data_AF-A0A3D0VU18-F1
#
_entry.id   AF-A0A3D0VU18-F1
#
_cell.length_a   1.000
_cell.length_b   1.000
_cell.length_c   1.000
_cell.angle_alpha   90.00
_cell.angle_beta   90.00
_cell.angle_gamma   90.00
#
_symmetry.space_group_name_H-M   'P 1'
#
loop_
_entity.id
_entity.type
_entity.pdbx_description
1 polymer ?
#
loop_
_entity_poly.entity_id
_entity_poly.type
_entity_poly.pdbx_seq_one_letter_code
_entity_poly.pdbx_strand_id
1 'polypeptide(L)'
;MKEYKIPQPQPMFIFNGTELSDLDKQIKDIEKDFRVKEVDLTFKEERLIFSRIMSSRDAYQFVKEVIFEGVEIQEHFVLLYMNHSNKVIGYYRHTKGTINSTQVDIEMIVAVGLKILAKGVILSHNHPSGNTEPSPQDKELTKKIKTAFKYFDIVVLDHIIATRNDYYSFMDNGDLSLSGASGKETSKVEKEIREEILNQLKKVTRANSPYVWERIQTKAGYAKIEEQIICRVVNQHLVPAAIIPMLETENNLE
;
A
#
# COMPACT_ATOMS: atom_id res chain seq x y z
N MET A 1 47.32 50.33 -75.98
CA MET A 1 46.34 49.23 -75.81
C MET A 1 45.94 49.20 -74.34
N LYS A 2 44.65 49.25 -74.00
CA LYS A 2 44.21 49.10 -72.60
C LYS A 2 44.30 47.61 -72.25
N GLU A 3 45.07 47.25 -71.22
CA GLU A 3 45.13 45.88 -70.72
C GLU A 3 43.76 45.44 -70.22
N TYR A 4 43.21 44.40 -70.84
CA TYR A 4 41.97 43.77 -70.40
C TYR A 4 42.31 42.78 -69.28
N LYS A 5 41.94 43.11 -68.04
CA LYS A 5 42.10 42.17 -66.92
C LYS A 5 41.04 41.08 -67.03
N ILE A 6 41.49 39.83 -67.21
CA ILE A 6 40.63 38.65 -67.18
C ILE A 6 40.17 38.45 -65.74
N PRO A 7 38.86 38.53 -65.44
CA PRO A 7 38.38 38.27 -64.08
C PRO A 7 38.61 36.79 -63.76
N GLN A 8 39.30 36.52 -62.65
CA GLN A 8 39.44 35.19 -62.08
C GLN A 8 38.12 34.86 -61.38
N PRO A 9 37.28 33.94 -61.89
CA PRO A 9 36.05 33.59 -61.19
C PRO A 9 36.45 32.86 -59.91
N GLN A 10 36.13 33.46 -58.76
CA GLN A 10 36.20 32.71 -57.51
C GLN A 10 35.04 31.70 -57.50
N PRO A 11 35.29 30.41 -57.25
CA PRO A 11 34.21 29.44 -57.13
C PRO A 11 33.32 29.84 -55.96
N MET A 12 32.08 30.22 -56.26
CA MET A 12 31.07 30.51 -55.25
C MET A 12 30.33 29.19 -54.97
N PHE A 13 30.60 28.60 -53.81
CA PHE A 13 29.86 27.43 -53.35
C PHE A 13 28.46 27.87 -52.92
N ILE A 14 27.47 27.60 -53.77
CA ILE A 14 26.06 27.81 -53.43
C ILE A 14 25.57 26.53 -52.75
N PHE A 15 25.55 26.51 -51.42
CA PHE A 15 24.90 25.45 -50.67
C PHE A 15 23.39 25.69 -50.71
N ASN A 16 22.62 24.72 -51.24
CA ASN A 16 21.17 24.76 -51.17
C ASN A 16 20.76 24.68 -49.70
N GLY A 17 20.25 25.79 -49.14
CA GLY A 17 19.92 25.88 -47.70
C GLY A 17 18.91 24.85 -47.21
N THR A 18 18.12 24.27 -48.11
CA THR A 18 17.21 23.14 -47.83
C THR A 18 17.96 21.86 -47.45
N GLU A 19 19.07 21.54 -48.12
CA GLU A 19 19.84 20.33 -47.83
C GLU A 19 20.55 20.42 -46.48
N LEU A 20 21.05 21.60 -46.10
CA LEU A 20 21.73 21.81 -44.83
C LEU A 20 20.76 21.68 -43.64
N SER A 21 19.55 22.24 -43.77
CA SER A 21 18.52 22.14 -42.73
C SER A 21 18.02 20.71 -42.54
N ASP A 22 17.93 19.93 -43.62
CA ASP A 22 17.50 18.54 -43.58
C ASP A 22 18.58 17.63 -42.97
N LEU A 23 19.85 17.89 -43.29
CA LEU A 23 21.00 17.23 -42.66
C LEU A 23 21.08 17.54 -41.15
N ASP A 24 20.91 18.79 -40.74
CA ASP A 24 20.88 19.17 -39.31
C ASP A 24 19.74 18.47 -38.56
N LYS A 25 18.60 18.26 -39.22
CA LYS A 25 17.45 17.56 -38.66
C LYS A 25 17.75 16.06 -38.50
N GLN A 26 18.35 15.44 -39.52
CA GLN A 26 18.81 14.05 -39.45
C GLN A 26 19.89 13.86 -38.37
N ILE A 27 20.85 14.77 -38.25
CA ILE A 27 21.87 14.74 -37.20
C ILE A 27 21.21 14.86 -35.82
N LYS A 28 20.25 15.76 -35.63
CA LYS A 28 19.50 15.89 -34.36
C LYS A 28 18.68 14.66 -34.01
N ASP A 29 18.06 14.01 -34.99
CA ASP A 29 17.29 12.79 -34.79
C ASP A 29 18.23 11.63 -34.40
N ILE A 30 19.37 11.50 -35.07
CA ILE A 30 20.42 10.54 -34.71
C ILE A 30 20.97 10.84 -33.31
N GLU A 31 21.29 12.09 -32.99
CA GLU A 31 21.75 12.49 -31.65
C GLU A 31 20.71 12.18 -30.58
N LYS A 32 19.42 12.34 -30.86
CA LYS A 32 18.34 11.99 -29.92
C LYS A 32 18.34 10.50 -29.60
N ASP A 33 18.65 9.63 -30.56
CA ASP A 33 18.76 8.19 -30.35
C ASP A 33 20.02 7.81 -29.53
N PHE A 34 21.06 8.65 -29.54
CA PHE A 34 22.28 8.47 -28.73
C PHE A 34 22.27 9.25 -27.41
N ARG A 35 21.27 10.09 -27.15
CA ARG A 35 21.12 10.83 -25.89
C ARG A 35 20.34 10.02 -24.87
N VAL A 36 21.08 9.37 -23.96
CA VAL A 36 20.50 8.75 -22.78
C VAL A 36 20.01 9.83 -21.81
N LYS A 37 18.74 9.78 -21.42
CA LYS A 37 18.17 10.67 -20.39
C LYS A 37 18.34 10.03 -19.02
N GLU A 38 18.83 10.79 -18.05
CA GLU A 38 18.76 10.43 -16.64
C GLU A 38 17.30 10.57 -16.15
N VAL A 39 16.87 9.66 -15.28
CA VAL A 39 15.51 9.65 -14.72
C VAL A 39 15.59 10.02 -13.24
N ASP A 40 15.09 11.20 -12.91
CA ASP A 40 14.93 11.66 -11.53
C ASP A 40 13.50 11.44 -11.03
N LEU A 41 13.38 10.91 -9.81
CA LEU A 41 12.11 10.84 -9.08
C LEU A 41 12.06 11.96 -8.05
N THR A 42 11.13 12.88 -8.22
CA THR A 42 10.96 14.02 -7.31
C THR A 42 9.86 13.72 -6.27
N PHE A 43 10.18 13.97 -5.00
CA PHE A 43 9.20 13.91 -3.91
C PHE A 43 8.41 15.23 -3.86
N LYS A 44 7.09 15.14 -3.69
CA LYS A 44 6.26 16.32 -3.37
C LYS A 44 6.42 16.67 -1.89
N GLU A 45 6.17 17.94 -1.56
CA GLU A 45 6.34 18.58 -0.24
C GLU A 45 6.13 17.68 0.98
N GLU A 46 6.94 17.90 2.02
CA GLU A 46 6.81 17.26 3.32
C GLU A 46 5.47 17.62 3.97
N ARG A 47 4.48 16.71 3.91
CA ARG A 47 3.38 16.78 4.87
C ARG A 47 3.90 16.26 6.20
N LEU A 48 3.72 17.06 7.26
CA LEU A 48 3.95 16.63 8.64
C LEU A 48 2.92 15.55 8.99
N ILE A 49 3.21 14.30 8.68
CA ILE A 49 2.38 13.16 9.07
C ILE A 49 3.19 12.31 10.04
N PHE A 50 3.04 12.62 11.32
CA PHE A 50 3.53 11.79 12.42
C PHE A 50 2.49 10.71 12.71
N SER A 51 2.46 9.63 11.92
CA SER A 51 1.79 8.42 12.36
C SER A 51 2.66 7.20 12.12
N ARG A 52 3.02 6.56 13.23
CA ARG A 52 3.41 5.16 13.24
C ARG A 52 2.12 4.37 13.08
N ILE A 53 2.06 3.49 12.09
CA ILE A 53 0.87 2.67 11.86
C ILE A 53 0.99 1.43 12.75
N MET A 54 0.12 1.32 13.74
CA MET A 54 0.10 0.20 14.70
C MET A 54 -1.11 -0.72 14.48
N SER A 55 -2.13 -0.23 13.79
CA SER A 55 -3.36 -0.95 13.49
C SER A 55 -3.88 -0.64 12.08
N SER A 56 -4.77 -1.49 11.59
CA SER A 56 -5.54 -1.26 10.36
C SER A 56 -6.37 0.03 10.42
N ARG A 57 -6.86 0.40 11.61
CA ARG A 57 -7.58 1.66 11.86
C ARG A 57 -6.68 2.88 11.63
N ASP A 58 -5.42 2.84 12.06
CA ASP A 58 -4.47 3.93 11.82
C ASP A 58 -4.21 4.09 10.31
N ALA A 59 -4.07 2.96 9.61
CA ALA A 59 -3.91 2.94 8.16
C ALA A 59 -5.14 3.52 7.45
N TYR A 60 -6.35 3.10 7.86
CA TYR A 60 -7.60 3.66 7.35
C TYR A 60 -7.68 5.17 7.59
N GLN A 61 -7.33 5.67 8.78
CA GLN A 61 -7.38 7.09 9.09
C GLN A 61 -6.43 7.90 8.19
N PHE A 62 -5.19 7.42 8.01
CA PHE A 62 -4.25 8.04 7.09
C PHE A 62 -4.79 8.05 5.66
N VAL A 63 -5.25 6.90 5.17
CA VAL A 63 -5.85 6.75 3.85
C VAL A 63 -7.02 7.69 3.70
N LYS A 64 -7.85 7.84 4.73
CA LYS A 64 -9.04 8.66 4.69
C LYS A 64 -8.71 10.13 4.48
N GLU A 65 -7.74 10.64 5.23
CA GLU A 65 -7.23 12.01 5.11
C GLU A 65 -6.58 12.26 3.74
N VAL A 66 -5.91 11.24 3.19
CA VAL A 66 -5.23 11.36 1.90
C VAL A 66 -6.20 11.20 0.71
N ILE A 67 -7.16 10.28 0.76
CA ILE A 67 -8.03 9.93 -0.36
C ILE A 67 -9.30 10.78 -0.40
N PHE A 68 -10.00 10.99 0.73
CA PHE A 68 -11.32 11.63 0.72
C PHE A 68 -11.28 13.16 0.70
N GLU A 69 -10.10 13.78 0.70
CA GLU A 69 -9.95 15.18 0.31
C GLU A 69 -10.21 15.35 -1.20
N GLY A 70 -11.48 15.55 -1.57
CA GLY A 70 -11.92 16.01 -2.90
C GLY A 70 -12.14 14.94 -3.96
N VAL A 71 -12.27 13.65 -3.59
CA VAL A 71 -12.34 12.56 -4.60
C VAL A 71 -13.35 11.45 -4.26
N GLU A 72 -14.64 11.81 -4.22
CA GLU A 72 -15.74 10.90 -3.86
C GLU A 72 -16.33 10.11 -5.05
N ILE A 73 -15.94 10.42 -6.29
CA ILE A 73 -16.62 9.91 -7.50
C ILE A 73 -15.82 8.79 -8.19
N GLN A 74 -14.52 8.68 -7.92
CA GLN A 74 -13.62 7.75 -8.60
C GLN A 74 -12.92 6.83 -7.60
N GLU A 75 -12.57 5.62 -8.07
CA GLU A 75 -11.68 4.73 -7.33
C GLU A 75 -10.23 5.24 -7.41
N HIS A 76 -9.54 5.23 -6.29
CA HIS A 76 -8.15 5.62 -6.15
C HIS A 76 -7.38 4.49 -5.53
N PHE A 77 -6.25 4.12 -6.14
CA PHE A 77 -5.30 3.21 -5.53
C PHE A 77 -4.14 4.01 -4.91
N VAL A 78 -3.93 3.81 -3.61
CA VAL A 78 -2.90 4.49 -2.81
C VAL A 78 -2.07 3.46 -2.07
N LEU A 79 -0.76 3.69 -2.04
CA LEU A 79 0.18 2.87 -1.29
C LEU A 79 0.80 3.70 -0.18
N LEU A 80 0.89 3.11 1.01
CA LEU A 80 1.61 3.66 2.15
C LEU A 80 2.87 2.83 2.35
N TYR A 81 4.03 3.46 2.30
CA TYR A 81 5.30 2.78 2.49
C TYR A 81 5.88 3.08 3.87
N MET A 82 6.49 2.06 4.46
CA MET A 82 6.98 2.09 5.82
C MET A 82 8.40 1.55 5.95
N ASN A 83 9.09 2.00 6.98
CA ASN A 83 10.35 1.41 7.44
C ASN A 83 10.11 0.22 8.39
N HIS A 84 11.20 -0.36 8.92
CA HIS A 84 11.16 -1.49 9.87
C HIS A 84 10.41 -1.20 11.19
N SER A 85 10.20 0.06 11.55
CA SER A 85 9.48 0.45 12.77
C SER A 85 8.01 0.78 12.51
N ASN A 86 7.47 0.46 11.33
CA ASN A 86 6.14 0.85 10.86
C ASN A 86 5.92 2.37 10.85
N LYS A 87 7.00 3.15 10.69
CA LYS A 87 6.90 4.59 10.47
C LYS A 87 6.67 4.80 8.97
N VAL A 88 5.66 5.60 8.63
CA VAL A 88 5.42 6.02 7.24
C VAL A 88 6.61 6.84 6.76
N ILE A 89 7.21 6.40 5.65
CA ILE A 89 8.32 7.10 4.98
C ILE A 89 7.87 7.79 3.69
N GLY A 90 6.69 7.43 3.19
CA GLY A 90 6.09 8.06 2.02
C GLY A 90 4.78 7.39 1.65
N TYR A 91 3.97 8.06 0.83
CA TYR A 91 2.79 7.49 0.21
C TYR A 91 2.79 7.80 -1.29
N TYR A 92 2.20 6.92 -2.07
CA TYR A 92 2.07 7.08 -3.53
C TYR A 92 0.62 6.92 -3.93
N ARG A 93 0.05 7.96 -4.53
CA ARG A 93 -1.25 7.89 -5.19
C ARG A 93 -1.00 7.44 -6.62
N HIS A 94 -1.24 6.16 -6.89
CA HIS A 94 -0.89 5.56 -8.17
C HIS A 94 -1.89 5.96 -9.25
N THR A 95 -3.18 5.84 -8.97
CA THR A 95 -4.24 6.02 -9.97
C THR A 95 -5.35 6.95 -9.50
N LYS A 96 -5.94 7.63 -10.48
CA LYS A 96 -7.31 8.16 -10.43
C LYS A 96 -8.11 7.34 -11.43
N GLY A 97 -8.79 6.30 -10.95
CA GLY A 97 -9.48 5.31 -11.78
C GLY A 97 -10.74 5.86 -12.46
N THR A 98 -11.18 5.11 -13.47
CA THR A 98 -12.51 5.20 -14.09
C THR A 98 -13.58 4.53 -13.22
N ILE A 99 -14.86 4.73 -13.53
CA ILE A 99 -16.04 4.32 -12.73
C ILE A 99 -16.07 2.80 -12.37
N ASN A 100 -15.40 1.92 -13.13
CA ASN A 100 -15.63 0.46 -13.06
C ASN A 100 -14.40 -0.44 -12.82
N SER A 101 -13.18 0.11 -12.74
CA SER A 101 -11.98 -0.60 -12.28
C SER A 101 -10.74 0.27 -12.41
N THR A 102 -9.78 0.00 -11.54
CA THR A 102 -8.47 0.64 -11.54
C THR A 102 -7.41 -0.34 -12.03
N GLN A 103 -6.84 -0.11 -13.21
CA GLN A 103 -5.63 -0.82 -13.62
C GLN A 103 -4.46 -0.31 -12.78
N VAL A 104 -3.75 -1.23 -12.13
CA VAL A 104 -2.60 -0.92 -11.27
C VAL A 104 -1.33 -1.47 -11.93
N ASP A 105 -0.40 -0.56 -12.24
CA ASP A 105 0.92 -0.88 -12.78
C ASP A 105 1.84 -1.34 -11.65
N ILE A 106 1.99 -2.65 -11.53
CA ILE A 106 2.73 -3.30 -10.43
C ILE A 106 4.21 -2.88 -10.46
N GLU A 107 4.78 -2.73 -11.66
CA GLU A 107 6.16 -2.32 -11.87
C GLU A 107 6.42 -0.93 -11.29
N MET A 108 5.46 -0.01 -11.46
CA MET A 108 5.59 1.37 -10.99
C MET A 108 5.53 1.45 -9.47
N ILE A 109 4.57 0.76 -8.85
CA ILE A 109 4.43 0.77 -7.38
C ILE A 109 5.61 0.09 -6.69
N VAL A 110 6.21 -0.93 -7.31
CA VAL A 110 7.42 -1.59 -6.81
C VAL A 110 8.63 -0.67 -6.96
N ALA A 111 8.79 -0.03 -8.12
CA ALA A 111 9.87 0.93 -8.36
C ALA A 111 9.88 2.07 -7.34
N VAL A 112 8.70 2.61 -7.00
CA VAL A 112 8.56 3.64 -5.95
C VAL A 112 9.00 3.09 -4.60
N GLY A 113 8.53 1.91 -4.20
CA GLY A 113 8.90 1.28 -2.92
C GLY A 113 10.41 1.03 -2.80
N LEU A 114 11.05 0.60 -3.88
CA LEU A 114 12.50 0.42 -3.95
C LEU A 114 13.26 1.74 -3.81
N LYS A 115 12.80 2.79 -4.50
CA LYS A 115 13.46 4.10 -4.52
C LYS A 115 13.47 4.80 -3.17
N ILE A 116 12.47 4.53 -2.33
CA ILE A 116 12.39 5.05 -0.96
C ILE A 116 12.91 4.06 0.09
N LEU A 117 13.47 2.91 -0.34
CA LEU A 117 13.99 1.87 0.55
C LEU A 117 12.94 1.36 1.56
N ALA A 118 11.70 1.20 1.11
CA ALA A 118 10.62 0.67 1.93
C ALA A 118 10.91 -0.75 2.40
N LYS A 119 10.33 -1.10 3.56
CA LYS A 119 10.40 -2.44 4.17
C LYS A 119 9.02 -3.04 4.38
N GLY A 120 8.02 -2.19 4.51
CA GLY A 120 6.62 -2.55 4.51
C GLY A 120 5.83 -1.67 3.55
N VAL A 121 4.73 -2.22 3.04
CA VAL A 121 3.76 -1.48 2.25
C VAL A 121 2.33 -1.87 2.66
N ILE A 122 1.45 -0.89 2.79
CA ILE A 122 0.01 -1.09 2.89
C ILE A 122 -0.61 -0.63 1.59
N LEU A 123 -1.42 -1.49 1.00
CA LEU A 123 -2.22 -1.18 -0.18
C LEU A 123 -3.54 -0.58 0.27
N SER A 124 -4.09 0.34 -0.51
CA SER A 124 -5.44 0.80 -0.26
C SER A 124 -6.14 1.27 -1.52
N HIS A 125 -7.44 1.03 -1.59
CA HIS A 125 -8.32 1.71 -2.52
C HIS A 125 -9.65 2.07 -1.89
N ASN A 126 -10.35 3.04 -2.48
CA ASN A 126 -11.71 3.36 -2.07
C ASN A 126 -12.75 2.72 -2.99
N HIS A 127 -13.90 2.36 -2.42
CA HIS A 127 -15.10 2.02 -3.17
C HIS A 127 -16.10 3.18 -3.10
N PRO A 128 -16.32 3.94 -4.19
CA PRO A 128 -17.33 5.01 -4.26
C PRO A 128 -18.76 4.52 -3.95
N SER A 129 -19.02 3.23 -4.19
CA SER A 129 -20.31 2.57 -3.89
C SER A 129 -20.61 2.49 -2.39
N GLY A 130 -19.60 2.64 -1.53
CA GLY A 130 -19.73 2.49 -0.08
C GLY A 130 -19.73 1.03 0.41
N ASN A 131 -19.62 0.04 -0.47
CA ASN A 131 -19.43 -1.35 -0.07
C ASN A 131 -17.96 -1.59 0.32
N THR A 132 -17.70 -2.14 1.49
CA THR A 132 -16.34 -2.48 1.94
C THR A 132 -15.90 -3.89 1.52
N GLU A 133 -16.80 -4.72 0.99
CA GLU A 133 -16.45 -6.09 0.59
C GLU A 133 -15.48 -6.11 -0.61
N PRO A 134 -14.40 -6.90 -0.54
CA PRO A 134 -13.45 -7.04 -1.64
C PRO A 134 -14.04 -7.83 -2.81
N SER A 135 -13.87 -7.31 -4.01
CA SER A 135 -14.17 -8.01 -5.25
C SER A 135 -13.16 -9.16 -5.51
N PRO A 136 -13.50 -10.14 -6.38
CA PRO A 136 -12.53 -11.13 -6.84
C PRO A 136 -11.28 -10.52 -7.47
N GLN A 137 -11.43 -9.40 -8.17
CA GLN A 137 -10.36 -8.65 -8.80
C GLN A 137 -9.42 -8.05 -7.77
N ASP A 138 -9.94 -7.51 -6.66
CA ASP A 138 -9.12 -6.97 -5.56
C ASP A 138 -8.24 -8.06 -4.94
N LYS A 139 -8.81 -9.24 -4.74
CA LYS A 139 -8.10 -10.40 -4.20
C LYS A 139 -6.99 -10.87 -5.13
N GLU A 140 -7.26 -10.97 -6.42
CA GLU A 140 -6.26 -11.35 -7.42
C GLU A 140 -5.13 -10.30 -7.50
N LEU A 141 -5.50 -9.02 -7.53
CA LEU A 141 -4.55 -7.91 -7.55
C LEU A 141 -3.64 -7.94 -6.32
N THR A 142 -4.22 -8.12 -5.13
CA THR A 142 -3.47 -8.24 -3.87
C THR A 142 -2.41 -9.34 -3.94
N LYS A 143 -2.77 -10.52 -4.47
CA LYS A 143 -1.84 -11.65 -4.61
C LYS A 143 -0.69 -11.32 -5.56
N LYS A 144 -0.99 -10.69 -6.69
CA LYS A 144 0.04 -10.29 -7.68
C LYS A 144 1.01 -9.27 -7.09
N ILE A 145 0.48 -8.22 -6.45
CA ILE A 145 1.29 -7.18 -5.80
C ILE A 145 2.15 -7.78 -4.69
N LYS A 146 1.57 -8.63 -3.85
CA LYS A 146 2.31 -9.32 -2.79
C LYS A 146 3.45 -10.16 -3.33
N THR A 147 3.20 -10.89 -4.41
CA THR A 147 4.23 -11.71 -5.07
C THR A 147 5.34 -10.83 -5.63
N ALA A 148 5.00 -9.69 -6.23
CA ALA A 148 5.99 -8.75 -6.78
C ALA A 148 6.88 -8.13 -5.69
N PHE A 149 6.31 -7.63 -4.60
CA PHE A 149 7.07 -7.05 -3.50
C PHE A 149 7.95 -8.07 -2.75
N LYS A 150 7.53 -9.34 -2.71
CA LYS A 150 8.30 -10.42 -2.10
C LYS A 150 9.70 -10.58 -2.72
N TYR A 151 9.88 -10.33 -4.01
CA TYR A 151 11.20 -10.41 -4.66
C TYR A 151 12.21 -9.38 -4.15
N PHE A 152 11.74 -8.35 -3.45
CA PHE A 152 12.55 -7.25 -2.96
C PHE A 152 12.57 -7.14 -1.43
N ASP A 153 12.13 -8.19 -0.73
CA ASP A 153 12.01 -8.23 0.74
C ASP A 153 11.17 -7.07 1.32
N ILE A 154 10.19 -6.60 0.55
CA ILE A 154 9.19 -5.63 1.01
C ILE A 154 7.94 -6.41 1.39
N VAL A 155 7.49 -6.27 2.64
CA VAL A 155 6.32 -7.00 3.14
C VAL A 155 5.05 -6.20 2.83
N VAL A 156 4.09 -6.82 2.13
CA VAL A 156 2.73 -6.28 2.07
C VAL A 156 2.06 -6.59 3.40
N LEU A 157 1.87 -5.55 4.21
CA LEU A 157 1.40 -5.64 5.59
C LEU A 157 -0.12 -5.71 5.68
N ASP A 158 -0.81 -4.95 4.82
CA ASP A 158 -2.27 -4.98 4.73
C ASP A 158 -2.75 -4.51 3.36
N HIS A 159 -4.02 -4.78 3.07
CA HIS A 159 -4.78 -4.15 2.01
C HIS A 159 -6.08 -3.59 2.61
N ILE A 160 -6.24 -2.27 2.55
CA ILE A 160 -7.37 -1.53 3.13
C ILE A 160 -8.32 -1.08 2.03
N ILE A 161 -9.55 -1.58 2.03
CA ILE A 161 -10.64 -1.02 1.23
C ILE A 161 -11.35 0.03 2.06
N ALA A 162 -11.24 1.29 1.66
CA ALA A 162 -11.75 2.42 2.42
C ALA A 162 -13.08 2.94 1.85
N THR A 163 -14.01 3.27 2.74
CA THR A 163 -15.20 4.05 2.41
C THR A 163 -15.27 5.27 3.33
N ARG A 164 -16.25 6.16 3.10
CA ARG A 164 -16.38 7.40 3.87
C ARG A 164 -16.48 7.14 5.38
N ASN A 165 -17.14 6.05 5.77
CA ASN A 165 -17.50 5.78 7.16
C ASN A 165 -16.93 4.47 7.71
N ASP A 166 -16.45 3.57 6.84
CA ASP A 166 -16.00 2.24 7.25
C ASP A 166 -14.86 1.73 6.36
N TYR A 167 -14.23 0.63 6.75
CA TYR A 167 -13.16 -0.01 5.98
C TYR A 167 -13.15 -1.52 6.12
N TYR A 168 -12.52 -2.18 5.16
CA TYR A 168 -12.17 -3.60 5.22
C TYR A 168 -10.66 -3.75 5.22
N SER A 169 -10.12 -4.47 6.21
CA SER A 169 -8.72 -4.90 6.26
C SER A 169 -8.61 -6.36 5.85
N PHE A 170 -7.77 -6.65 4.86
CA PHE A 170 -7.47 -8.04 4.47
C PHE A 170 -6.75 -8.78 5.61
N MET A 171 -5.90 -8.10 6.37
CA MET A 171 -5.17 -8.68 7.49
C MET A 171 -6.11 -9.04 8.64
N ASP A 172 -6.97 -8.13 9.09
CA ASP A 172 -7.88 -8.35 10.23
C ASP A 172 -8.91 -9.43 9.92
N ASN A 173 -9.37 -9.50 8.67
CA ASN A 173 -10.32 -10.51 8.21
C ASN A 173 -9.65 -11.84 7.81
N GLY A 174 -8.32 -11.94 7.91
CA GLY A 174 -7.58 -13.17 7.61
C GLY A 174 -7.65 -13.62 6.15
N ASP A 175 -7.76 -12.69 5.20
CA ASP A 175 -7.94 -13.05 3.79
C ASP A 175 -6.70 -13.78 3.24
N LEU A 176 -6.94 -14.91 2.57
CA LEU A 176 -5.91 -15.79 2.01
C LEU A 176 -5.03 -15.11 0.96
N SER A 177 -5.56 -14.09 0.31
CA SER A 177 -4.86 -13.29 -0.70
C SER A 177 -3.67 -12.54 -0.12
N LEU A 178 -3.77 -12.12 1.15
CA LEU A 178 -2.71 -11.46 1.88
C LEU A 178 -1.90 -12.44 2.74
N SER A 179 -2.48 -13.56 3.20
CA SER A 179 -1.77 -14.51 4.08
C SER A 179 -0.97 -15.61 3.34
N GLY A 180 -1.07 -15.75 2.02
CA GLY A 180 -0.30 -16.75 1.26
C GLY A 180 1.02 -16.24 0.68
N ALA A 181 2.15 -16.36 1.40
CA ALA A 181 3.52 -16.27 0.84
C ALA A 181 4.65 -16.71 1.80
N SER A 182 4.34 -17.14 3.03
CA SER A 182 5.20 -18.11 3.74
C SER A 182 4.63 -19.49 3.45
N GLY A 183 5.38 -20.30 2.70
CA GLY A 183 5.01 -21.69 2.45
C GLY A 183 5.01 -22.47 3.76
N LYS A 184 3.82 -22.71 4.30
CA LYS A 184 3.36 -24.03 4.73
C LYS A 184 1.87 -24.06 4.41
N GLU A 185 1.45 -24.96 3.51
CA GLU A 185 0.10 -25.50 3.65
C GLU A 185 0.00 -25.94 5.11
N THR A 186 -0.84 -25.26 5.87
CA THR A 186 -1.10 -25.64 7.26
C THR A 186 -1.61 -27.07 7.17
N SER A 187 -0.80 -28.03 7.60
CA SER A 187 -1.12 -29.44 7.40
C SER A 187 -2.48 -29.72 8.04
N LYS A 188 -3.21 -30.73 7.57
CA LYS A 188 -4.50 -31.10 8.18
C LYS A 188 -4.39 -31.22 9.71
N VAL A 189 -3.26 -31.76 10.18
CA VAL A 189 -2.88 -31.87 11.59
C VAL A 189 -2.72 -30.51 12.27
N GLU A 190 -2.08 -29.53 11.62
CA GLU A 190 -1.90 -28.19 12.19
C GLU A 190 -3.22 -27.41 12.28
N LYS A 191 -4.16 -27.64 11.33
CA LYS A 191 -5.52 -27.10 11.43
C LYS A 191 -6.29 -27.73 12.60
N GLU A 192 -6.24 -29.05 12.74
CA GLU A 192 -6.86 -29.78 13.84
C GLU A 192 -6.30 -29.34 15.21
N ILE A 193 -4.97 -29.15 15.32
CA ILE A 193 -4.32 -28.65 16.54
C ILE A 193 -4.76 -27.22 16.85
N ARG A 194 -4.83 -26.32 15.85
CA ARG A 194 -5.30 -24.95 16.06
C ARG A 194 -6.74 -24.90 16.52
N GLU A 195 -7.62 -25.70 15.93
CA GLU A 195 -9.02 -25.82 16.35
C GLU A 195 -9.13 -26.35 17.78
N GLU A 196 -8.33 -27.35 18.15
CA GLU A 196 -8.34 -27.89 19.52
C GLU A 196 -7.80 -26.87 20.53
N ILE A 197 -6.69 -26.17 20.22
CA ILE A 197 -6.17 -25.10 21.07
C ILE A 197 -7.23 -24.01 21.28
N LEU A 198 -7.90 -23.58 20.21
CA LEU A 198 -8.98 -22.60 20.30
C LEU A 198 -10.14 -23.13 21.14
N ASN A 199 -10.55 -24.39 20.97
CA ASN A 199 -11.61 -24.99 21.78
C ASN A 199 -11.23 -25.08 23.27
N GLN A 200 -9.99 -25.42 23.59
CA GLN A 200 -9.50 -25.43 24.97
C GLN A 200 -9.45 -24.02 25.55
N LEU A 201 -8.94 -23.03 24.80
CA LEU A 201 -8.94 -21.64 25.23
C LEU A 201 -10.38 -21.14 25.47
N LYS A 202 -11.32 -21.46 24.57
CA LYS A 202 -12.75 -21.17 24.76
C LYS A 202 -13.31 -21.82 26.04
N LYS A 203 -12.97 -23.07 26.33
CA LYS A 203 -13.39 -23.78 27.56
C LYS A 203 -12.79 -23.14 28.81
N VAL A 204 -11.50 -22.79 28.78
CA VAL A 204 -10.79 -22.13 29.89
C VAL A 204 -11.35 -20.74 30.13
N THR A 205 -11.58 -19.96 29.08
CA THR A 205 -12.22 -18.63 29.17
C THR A 205 -13.66 -18.75 29.66
N ARG A 206 -14.43 -19.75 29.24
CA ARG A 206 -15.78 -19.99 29.75
C ARG A 206 -15.78 -20.40 31.23
N ALA A 207 -14.84 -21.23 31.65
CA ALA A 207 -14.77 -21.76 33.02
C ALA A 207 -14.22 -20.72 34.01
N ASN A 208 -13.19 -19.99 33.60
CA ASN A 208 -12.54 -18.99 34.44
C ASN A 208 -13.24 -17.64 34.36
N SER A 209 -13.77 -17.26 33.18
CA SER A 209 -14.33 -15.92 32.91
C SER A 209 -15.67 -15.96 32.17
N PRO A 210 -16.75 -16.43 32.83
CA PRO A 210 -18.06 -16.64 32.20
C PRO A 210 -18.65 -15.37 31.58
N TYR A 211 -18.42 -14.21 32.21
CA TYR A 211 -18.93 -12.91 31.74
C TYR A 211 -18.22 -12.42 30.49
N VAL A 212 -16.88 -12.52 30.46
CA VAL A 212 -16.08 -12.23 29.25
C VAL A 212 -16.53 -13.14 28.12
N TRP A 213 -16.69 -14.43 28.41
CA TRP A 213 -17.16 -15.43 27.45
C TRP A 213 -18.51 -15.10 26.81
N GLU A 214 -19.47 -14.61 27.59
CA GLU A 214 -20.80 -14.24 27.10
C GLU A 214 -20.75 -12.99 26.21
N ARG A 215 -19.97 -11.97 26.59
CA ARG A 215 -19.87 -10.72 25.83
C ARG A 215 -19.16 -10.88 24.49
N ILE A 216 -18.14 -11.73 24.40
CA ILE A 216 -17.43 -11.97 23.13
C ILE A 216 -18.29 -12.66 22.07
N GLN A 217 -19.45 -13.24 22.44
CA GLN A 217 -20.36 -13.86 21.46
C GLN A 217 -21.03 -12.82 20.55
N THR A 218 -21.00 -11.53 20.91
CA THR A 218 -21.57 -10.45 20.11
C THR A 218 -20.47 -9.59 19.51
N LYS A 219 -20.64 -9.15 18.25
CA LYS A 219 -19.65 -8.32 17.53
C LYS A 219 -19.31 -7.03 18.30
N ALA A 220 -20.31 -6.39 18.90
CA ALA A 220 -20.13 -5.18 19.72
C ALA A 220 -19.42 -5.46 21.06
N GLY A 221 -19.72 -6.58 21.71
CA GLY A 221 -19.08 -6.96 22.97
C GLY A 221 -17.63 -7.38 22.79
N TYR A 222 -17.32 -8.08 21.69
CA TYR A 222 -15.94 -8.43 21.31
C TYR A 222 -15.07 -7.17 21.13
N ALA A 223 -15.53 -6.21 20.31
CA ALA A 223 -14.77 -4.99 20.04
C ALA A 223 -14.46 -4.17 21.31
N LYS A 224 -15.42 -4.09 22.24
CA LYS A 224 -15.24 -3.39 23.52
C LYS A 224 -14.22 -4.07 24.43
N ILE A 225 -14.24 -5.41 24.48
CA ILE A 225 -13.28 -6.20 25.28
C ILE A 225 -11.89 -6.14 24.66
N GLU A 226 -11.79 -6.20 23.33
CA GLU A 226 -10.54 -6.09 22.59
C GLU A 226 -9.85 -4.74 22.85
N GLU A 227 -10.59 -3.63 22.78
CA GLU A 227 -10.07 -2.29 23.10
C GLU A 227 -9.55 -2.20 24.55
N GLN A 228 -10.28 -2.77 25.51
CA GLN A 228 -9.89 -2.81 26.92
C GLN A 228 -8.60 -3.64 27.14
N ILE A 229 -8.48 -4.78 26.46
CA ILE A 229 -7.28 -5.64 26.54
C ILE A 229 -6.08 -4.92 25.91
N ILE A 230 -6.24 -4.34 24.73
CA ILE A 230 -5.17 -3.62 24.03
C ILE A 230 -4.67 -2.45 24.89
N CYS A 231 -5.57 -1.64 25.46
CA CYS A 231 -5.20 -0.55 26.37
C CYS A 231 -4.36 -1.03 27.55
N ARG A 232 -4.66 -2.21 28.13
CA ARG A 232 -3.94 -2.76 29.28
C ARG A 232 -2.60 -3.37 28.91
N VAL A 233 -2.55 -4.20 27.87
CA VAL A 233 -1.29 -4.83 27.42
C VAL A 233 -0.27 -3.75 27.03
N VAL A 234 -0.71 -2.72 26.30
CA VAL A 234 0.17 -1.67 25.78
C VAL A 234 0.60 -0.71 26.89
N ASN A 235 -0.32 -0.22 27.72
CA ASN A 235 0.00 0.81 28.72
C ASN A 235 0.52 0.25 30.05
N GLN A 236 0.25 -1.02 30.38
CA GLN A 236 0.65 -1.62 31.67
C GLN A 236 1.72 -2.72 31.53
N HIS A 237 2.21 -2.99 30.31
CA HIS A 237 3.25 -3.99 30.03
C HIS A 237 2.94 -5.39 30.60
N LEU A 238 1.68 -5.80 30.57
CA LEU A 238 1.22 -7.07 31.13
C LEU A 238 1.20 -8.20 30.10
N VAL A 239 1.48 -9.42 30.57
CA VAL A 239 1.41 -10.66 29.78
C VAL A 239 -0.07 -11.13 29.68
N PRO A 240 -0.56 -11.57 28.50
CA PRO A 240 -1.99 -11.80 28.26
C PRO A 240 -2.74 -12.71 29.25
N ALA A 241 -2.06 -13.70 29.86
CA ALA A 241 -2.68 -14.60 30.84
C ALA A 241 -3.03 -13.92 32.18
N ALA A 242 -2.36 -12.82 32.53
CA ALA A 242 -2.56 -12.10 33.80
C ALA A 242 -3.77 -11.16 33.78
N ILE A 243 -4.34 -10.89 32.60
CA ILE A 243 -5.41 -9.88 32.41
C ILE A 243 -6.79 -10.45 32.69
N ILE A 244 -6.97 -11.76 32.52
CA ILE A 244 -8.25 -12.47 32.66
C ILE A 244 -8.91 -12.21 34.03
N PRO A 245 -8.23 -12.37 35.19
CA PRO A 245 -8.83 -12.12 36.50
C PRO A 245 -9.16 -10.63 36.76
N MET A 246 -8.44 -9.70 36.12
CA MET A 246 -8.62 -8.26 36.32
C MET A 246 -9.84 -7.69 35.57
N LEU A 247 -10.30 -8.36 34.51
CA LEU A 247 -11.51 -7.98 33.78
C LEU A 247 -12.79 -8.35 34.54
N GLU A 248 -12.71 -9.30 35.47
CA GLU A 248 -13.83 -9.75 36.30
C GLU A 248 -14.05 -8.84 37.52
N THR A 249 -12.98 -8.36 38.14
CA THR A 249 -13.07 -7.55 39.37
C THR A 249 -13.71 -6.17 39.17
N GLU A 250 -13.56 -5.57 37.98
CA GLU A 250 -14.11 -4.24 37.71
C GLU A 250 -15.55 -4.26 37.19
N ASN A 251 -15.98 -5.33 36.50
CA ASN A 251 -17.37 -5.43 36.03
C ASN A 251 -18.36 -5.87 37.13
N ASN A 252 -17.86 -6.18 38.33
CA ASN A 252 -18.69 -6.41 39.52
C ASN A 252 -18.93 -5.12 40.34
N LEU A 253 -18.52 -3.95 39.84
CA LEU A 253 -18.66 -2.65 40.50
C LEU A 253 -19.60 -1.67 39.76
N GLU A 254 -20.34 -2.13 38.75
CA GLU A 254 -21.46 -1.38 38.14
C GLU A 254 -22.80 -2.07 38.38
#